data_AF-A0A452ZG99-F1
#
_entry.id   AF-A0A452ZG99-F1
#
_cell.length_a   1.000
_cell.length_b   1.000
_cell.length_c   1.000
_cell.angle_alpha   90.00
_cell.angle_beta   90.00
_cell.angle_gamma   90.00
#
_symmetry.space_group_name_H-M   'P 1'
#
loop_
_entity.id
_entity.type
_entity.pdbx_description
1 polymer ?
#
loop_
_entity_poly.entity_id
_entity_poly.type
_entity_poly.pdbx_seq_one_letter_code
_entity_poly.pdbx_strand_id
1 'polypeptide(L)' 'TINFAKSEVMVLGYSTEEANSIANRLNCRLGSFPTTYLGMPISDARL' A
#
# COMPACT_ATOMS: atom_id res chain seq x y z
N THR A 1 21.34 -5.73 4.71
CA THR A 1 20.71 -4.45 5.11
C THR A 1 19.63 -4.11 4.11
N ILE A 2 18.48 -3.61 4.58
CA ILE A 2 17.32 -3.31 3.74
C ILE A 2 17.46 -1.89 3.19
N ASN A 3 17.08 -1.67 1.92
CA ASN A 3 17.11 -0.35 1.28
C ASN A 3 15.71 0.26 1.29
N PHE A 4 15.45 1.16 2.24
CA PHE A 4 14.15 1.81 2.40
C PHE A 4 13.72 2.67 1.20
N ALA A 5 14.68 3.27 0.47
CA ALA A 5 14.39 4.07 -0.72
C ALA A 5 13.92 3.22 -1.92
N LYS A 6 14.24 1.91 -1.93
CA LYS A 6 13.75 0.93 -2.92
C LYS A 6 12.59 0.08 -2.38
N SER A 7 12.31 0.16 -1.09
CA SER A 7 11.21 -0.56 -0.45
C SER A 7 9.93 0.27 -0.48
N GLU A 8 8.82 -0.46 -0.48
CA GLU A 8 7.47 0.09 -0.45
C GLU A 8 6.73 -0.53 0.74
N VAL A 9 5.90 0.26 1.42
CA VAL A 9 5.06 -0.19 2.53
C VAL A 9 3.60 -0.10 2.13
N MET A 10 2.84 -1.16 2.40
CA MET A 10 1.39 -1.21 2.17
C MET A 10 0.71 -1.29 3.54
N VAL A 11 -0.14 -0.31 3.82
CA VAL A 11 -0.85 -0.21 5.10
C VAL A 11 -2.33 -0.51 4.86
N LEU A 12 -2.87 -1.51 5.57
CA LEU A 12 -4.26 -1.95 5.43
C LEU A 12 -5.08 -1.49 6.64
N GLY A 13 -6.31 -1.03 6.41
CA GLY A 13 -7.25 -0.63 7.47
C GLY A 13 -7.03 0.74 8.09
N TYR A 14 -6.16 1.57 7.49
CA TYR A 14 -5.91 2.97 7.90
C TYR A 14 -6.39 3.95 6.84
N SER A 15 -6.62 5.21 7.24
CA SER A 15 -6.86 6.30 6.29
C SER A 15 -5.61 6.56 5.45
N THR A 16 -5.78 7.23 4.31
CA THR A 16 -4.68 7.61 3.41
C THR A 16 -3.66 8.52 4.09
N GLU A 17 -4.11 9.41 4.98
CA GLU A 17 -3.23 10.29 5.77
C GLU A 17 -2.37 9.50 6.76
N GLU A 18 -2.97 8.57 7.50
CA GLU A 18 -2.25 7.72 8.44
C GLU A 18 -1.27 6.78 7.72
N ALA A 19 -1.69 6.21 6.58
CA ALA A 19 -0.83 5.39 5.74
C ALA A 19 0.40 6.16 5.22
N ASN A 20 0.21 7.41 4.79
CA ASN A 20 1.31 8.29 4.39
C ASN A 20 2.23 8.64 5.56
N SER A 21 1.68 8.93 6.74
CA SER A 21 2.46 9.18 7.97
C SER A 21 3.36 7.98 8.31
N ILE A 22 2.83 6.75 8.20
CA ILE A 22 3.58 5.51 8.42
C ILE A 22 4.70 5.35 7.39
N ALA A 23 4.43 5.58 6.11
CA ALA A 23 5.44 5.51 5.05
C ALA A 23 6.57 6.52 5.27
N ASN A 24 6.24 7.76 5.63
CA ASN A 24 7.20 8.81 5.94
C ASN A 24 8.08 8.47 7.15
N ARG A 25 7.50 7.90 8.22
CA ARG A 25 8.25 7.45 9.41
C ARG A 25 9.26 6.35 9.08
N LEU A 26 8.96 5.51 8.10
CA LEU A 26 9.81 4.40 7.66
C LEU A 26 10.81 4.80 6.55
N ASN A 27 10.77 6.05 6.06
CA ASN A 27 11.51 6.49 4.87
C ASN A 27 11.29 5.55 3.65
N CYS A 28 10.08 5.00 3.54
CA CYS A 28 9.65 4.11 2.45
C CYS A 28 8.63 4.81 1.56
N ARG A 29 8.45 4.28 0.34
CA ARG A 29 7.34 4.69 -0.52
C ARG A 29 6.04 4.08 -0.01
N LEU A 30 4.92 4.81 -0.11
CA LEU A 30 3.59 4.26 0.15
C LEU A 30 3.12 3.47 -1.07
N GLY A 31 2.78 2.22 -0.85
CA GLY A 31 2.27 1.29 -1.85
C GLY A 31 0.77 1.10 -1.79
N SER A 32 0.23 0.61 -2.90
CA SER A 32 -1.15 0.14 -2.96
C SER A 32 -1.18 -1.37 -3.05
N PHE A 33 -2.05 -1.99 -2.27
CA PHE A 33 -2.25 -3.43 -2.36
C PHE A 33 -2.93 -3.75 -3.70
N PRO A 34 -2.40 -4.67 -4.52
CA PRO A 34 -3.02 -5.03 -5.78
C PRO A 34 -4.37 -5.69 -5.50
N THR A 35 -5.44 -5.01 -5.87
CA THR A 35 -6.81 -5.54 -5.80
C THR A 35 -7.26 -6.16 -7.13
N THR A 36 -6.32 -6.38 -8.05
CA THR A 36 -6.58 -6.96 -9.37
C THR A 36 -5.74 -8.21 -9.62
N TYR A 37 -6.37 -9.21 -10.22
CA TYR A 37 -5.74 -10.43 -10.69
C TYR A 37 -6.01 -10.57 -12.19
N LEU A 38 -4.95 -10.64 -13.01
CA LEU A 38 -5.04 -10.66 -14.48
C LEU A 38 -5.87 -9.48 -15.06
N GLY A 39 -5.86 -8.33 -14.39
CA GLY A 39 -6.66 -7.15 -14.77
C GLY A 39 -8.11 -7.19 -14.31
N MET A 40 -8.56 -8.25 -13.62
CA MET A 40 -9.89 -8.36 -13.04
C MET A 40 -9.87 -8.00 -11.55
N PRO A 41 -10.83 -7.22 -11.02
CA PRO A 41 -10.89 -6.94 -9.59
C PRO A 41 -11.12 -8.24 -8.79
N ILE A 42 -10.34 -8.44 -7.74
CA ILE A 42 -10.43 -9.60 -6.82
C ILE A 42 -11.60 -9.41 -5.84
N SER A 43 -11.95 -8.16 -5.54
CA SER A 43 -13.14 -7.82 -4.75
C SER A 43 -14.37 -7.79 -5.65
N ASP A 44 -15.47 -8.37 -5.19
CA ASP A 44 -16.79 -8.18 -5.80
C ASP A 44 -17.17 -6.70 -5.66
N ALA A 45 -16.99 -5.93 -6.74
CA ALA A 45 -17.33 -4.50 -6.78
C ALA A 45 -18.87 -4.26 -6.77
N ARG A 46 -19.67 -5.28 -6.47
CA ARG A 46 -21.13 -5.25 -6.41
C ARG A 46 -21.61 -5.57 -4.99
N LEU A 47 -21.33 -4.67 -4.05
CA LEU A 47 -22.01 -4.59 -2.76
C LEU A 47 -22.53 -3.17 -2.55
#